data_AF-A0A0F7FD27-F1
#
_entry.id   AF-A0A0F7FD27-F1
#
_cell.length_a   1.000
_cell.length_b   1.000
_cell.length_c   1.000
_cell.angle_alpha   90.00
_cell.angle_beta   90.00
_cell.angle_gamma   90.00
#
_symmetry.space_group_name_H-M   'P 1'
#
loop_
_entity.id
_entity.type
_entity.pdbx_description
1 polymer ?
#
loop_
_entity_poly.entity_id
_entity_poly.type
_entity_poly.pdbx_seq_one_letter_code
_entity_poly.pdbx_strand_id
1 'polypeptide(L)'
;MRMLTLRNAYNDTTLNEMQNISANFKGAQHLSFPTNLPLLLFVDASNANKEEWLALHEGQIQNSGHGKVLTFEAAIIYTMSDLKKSLRTLGNLCKR
;
A
#
# COMPACT_ATOMS: atom_id res chain seq x y z
N MET A 1 6.43 -13.47 -27.50
CA MET A 1 6.30 -13.13 -26.06
C MET A 1 5.11 -13.80 -25.36
N ARG A 2 3.98 -14.06 -26.03
CA ARG A 2 2.74 -14.58 -25.40
C ARG A 2 2.91 -15.87 -24.56
N MET A 3 3.60 -16.90 -25.05
CA MET A 3 3.73 -18.17 -24.29
C MET A 3 4.49 -18.03 -22.98
N LEU A 4 5.57 -17.25 -22.95
CA LEU A 4 6.34 -17.01 -21.73
C LEU A 4 5.54 -16.19 -20.71
N THR A 5 4.80 -15.18 -21.18
CA THR A 5 3.88 -14.41 -20.33
C THR A 5 2.83 -15.30 -19.70
N LEU A 6 2.19 -16.18 -20.49
CA LEU A 6 1.17 -17.10 -19.99
C LEU A 6 1.78 -18.11 -19.00
N ARG A 7 2.95 -18.68 -19.30
CA ARG A 7 3.64 -19.60 -18.38
C ARG A 7 3.90 -18.96 -17.01
N ASN A 8 4.33 -17.70 -16.99
CA ASN A 8 4.61 -16.99 -15.75
C ASN A 8 3.34 -16.51 -15.05
N ALA A 9 2.29 -16.17 -15.79
CA ALA A 9 1.02 -15.73 -15.23
C ALA A 9 0.16 -16.88 -14.68
N TYR A 10 0.33 -18.10 -15.19
CA TYR A 10 -0.43 -19.29 -14.81
C TYR A 10 0.44 -20.33 -14.09
N ASN A 11 1.45 -19.90 -13.35
CA ASN A 11 2.18 -20.80 -12.47
C ASN A 11 1.31 -21.18 -11.26
N ASP A 12 1.69 -22.26 -10.56
CA ASP A 12 0.92 -22.81 -9.45
C ASP A 12 0.69 -21.81 -8.31
N THR A 13 1.68 -20.95 -8.03
CA THR A 13 1.55 -19.88 -7.01
C THR A 13 0.49 -18.87 -7.42
N THR A 14 0.52 -18.36 -8.65
CA THR A 14 -0.48 -17.37 -9.10
C THR A 14 -1.90 -17.97 -9.12
N LEU A 15 -2.03 -19.22 -9.55
CA LEU A 15 -3.31 -19.93 -9.51
C LEU A 15 -3.81 -20.14 -8.08
N ASN A 16 -2.93 -20.48 -7.14
CA ASN A 16 -3.28 -20.60 -5.73
C ASN A 16 -3.74 -19.27 -5.13
N GLU A 17 -3.06 -18.16 -5.44
CA GLU A 17 -3.47 -16.82 -4.98
C GLU A 17 -4.84 -16.44 -5.56
N MET A 18 -5.09 -16.70 -6.85
CA MET A 18 -6.40 -16.44 -7.48
C MET A 18 -7.55 -17.22 -6.81
N GLN A 19 -7.29 -18.45 -6.37
CA GLN A 19 -8.29 -19.27 -5.66
C GLN A 19 -8.59 -18.72 -4.27
N ASN A 20 -7.57 -18.22 -3.56
CA ASN A 20 -7.69 -17.83 -2.16
C ASN A 20 -7.91 -16.32 -1.94
N ILE A 21 -7.77 -15.48 -2.97
CA ILE A 21 -7.85 -14.02 -2.85
C ILE A 21 -9.12 -13.57 -2.14
N SER A 22 -10.30 -14.09 -2.50
CA SER A 22 -11.56 -13.68 -1.87
C SER A 22 -11.63 -14.05 -0.39
N ALA A 23 -11.19 -15.26 -0.03
CA ALA A 23 -11.18 -15.72 1.35
C ALA A 23 -10.16 -14.92 2.20
N ASN A 24 -8.96 -14.70 1.65
CA ASN A 24 -7.91 -13.91 2.29
C ASN A 24 -8.35 -12.46 2.53
N PHE A 25 -8.98 -11.82 1.54
CA PHE A 25 -9.50 -10.47 1.69
C PHE A 25 -10.56 -10.39 2.78
N LYS A 26 -11.51 -11.35 2.85
CA LYS A 26 -12.51 -11.41 3.92
C LYS A 26 -11.87 -11.59 5.29
N GLY A 27 -10.88 -12.48 5.41
CA GLY A 27 -10.15 -12.69 6.65
C GLY A 27 -9.36 -11.46 7.11
N ALA A 28 -8.86 -10.66 6.15
CA ALA A 28 -8.07 -9.46 6.44
C ALA A 28 -8.90 -8.21 6.82
N GLN A 29 -10.21 -8.18 6.54
CA GLN A 29 -11.06 -7.00 6.79
C GLN A 29 -11.08 -6.53 8.26
N HIS A 30 -10.85 -7.44 9.20
CA HIS A 30 -10.87 -7.14 10.64
C HIS A 30 -9.47 -7.08 11.26
N LEU A 31 -8.41 -7.19 10.45
CA LEU A 31 -7.04 -7.07 10.92
C LEU A 31 -6.62 -5.60 10.96
N SER A 32 -5.81 -5.25 11.94
CA SER A 32 -5.15 -3.96 12.05
C SER A 32 -3.65 -4.15 12.12
N PHE A 33 -2.90 -3.13 11.70
CA PHE A 33 -1.47 -3.14 11.91
C PHE A 33 -1.14 -2.98 13.40
N PRO A 34 -0.02 -3.58 13.88
CA PRO A 34 0.44 -3.36 15.23
C PRO A 34 0.68 -1.87 15.52
N THR A 35 0.28 -1.40 16.70
CA THR A 35 0.33 0.03 17.07
C THR A 35 1.73 0.65 16.92
N ASN A 36 2.77 -0.10 17.27
CA ASN A 36 4.15 0.38 17.26
C ASN A 36 4.88 0.13 15.93
N LEU A 37 4.20 -0.38 14.90
CA LEU A 37 4.78 -0.55 13.58
C LEU A 37 4.80 0.80 12.85
N PRO A 38 5.97 1.33 12.46
CA PRO A 38 6.04 2.52 11.62
C PRO A 38 5.48 2.22 10.23
N LEU A 39 4.45 2.95 9.82
CA LEU A 39 3.74 2.72 8.57
C LEU A 39 3.72 3.97 7.72
N LEU A 40 4.00 3.77 6.43
CA LEU A 40 3.89 4.81 5.42
C LEU A 40 3.07 4.27 4.26
N LEU A 41 1.87 4.83 4.08
CA LEU A 41 0.99 4.49 2.97
C LEU A 41 1.05 5.61 1.94
N PHE A 42 1.36 5.25 0.69
CA PHE A 42 1.41 6.21 -0.41
C PHE A 42 0.14 6.06 -1.24
N VAL A 43 -0.55 7.18 -1.46
CA VAL A 43 -1.87 7.19 -2.10
C VAL A 43 -1.89 8.25 -3.19
N ASP A 44 -2.42 7.89 -4.35
CA ASP A 44 -2.79 8.89 -5.37
C ASP A 44 -4.15 9.49 -4.98
N ALA A 45 -4.13 10.74 -4.53
CA ALA A 45 -5.35 11.46 -4.13
C ALA A 45 -6.15 11.95 -5.35
N SER A 46 -5.55 11.95 -6.53
CA SER A 46 -6.18 12.37 -7.79
C SER A 46 -6.83 11.20 -8.55
N ASN A 47 -6.93 10.02 -7.93
CA ASN A 47 -7.47 8.83 -8.59
C ASN A 47 -8.98 8.96 -8.84
N ALA A 48 -9.33 9.49 -10.02
CA ALA A 48 -10.71 9.72 -10.43
C ALA A 48 -11.58 8.44 -10.49
N ASN A 49 -10.97 7.26 -10.55
CA ASN A 49 -11.72 6.00 -10.58
C ASN A 49 -12.20 5.54 -9.19
N LYS A 50 -11.64 6.09 -8.11
CA LYS A 50 -11.97 5.73 -6.72
C LYS A 50 -11.81 6.93 -5.80
N GLU A 51 -12.84 7.76 -5.69
CA GLU A 51 -12.82 8.96 -4.83
C GLU A 51 -12.61 8.60 -3.34
N GLU A 52 -13.10 7.45 -2.90
CA GLU A 52 -12.96 6.96 -1.52
C GLU A 52 -11.56 6.42 -1.17
N TRP A 53 -10.64 6.39 -2.14
CA TRP A 53 -9.36 5.70 -1.98
C TRP A 53 -8.52 6.27 -0.85
N LEU A 54 -8.49 7.60 -0.71
CA LEU A 54 -7.78 8.26 0.39
C LEU A 54 -8.35 7.87 1.76
N ALA A 55 -9.66 7.96 1.92
CA ALA A 55 -10.34 7.63 3.18
C ALA A 55 -10.10 6.18 3.60
N LEU A 56 -10.09 5.23 2.65
CA LEU A 56 -9.78 3.82 2.93
C LEU A 56 -8.36 3.63 3.50
N HIS A 57 -7.37 4.35 2.97
CA HIS A 57 -5.99 4.25 3.45
C HIS A 57 -5.78 4.98 4.78
N GLU A 58 -6.48 6.08 5.02
CA GLU A 58 -6.51 6.73 6.34
C GLU A 58 -7.11 5.79 7.39
N GLY A 59 -8.18 5.08 7.05
CA GLY A 59 -8.79 4.07 7.93
C GLY A 59 -7.86 2.92 8.29
N GLN A 60 -6.94 2.51 7.41
CA GLN A 60 -5.97 1.45 7.69
C GLN A 60 -4.97 1.82 8.80
N ILE A 61 -4.62 3.10 8.93
CA ILE A 61 -3.64 3.57 9.90
C ILE A 61 -4.25 4.14 11.17
N GLN A 62 -5.58 4.17 11.29
CA GLN A 62 -6.29 4.82 12.42
C GLN A 62 -5.82 4.35 13.81
N ASN A 63 -5.39 3.09 13.92
CA ASN A 63 -4.94 2.47 15.18
C ASN A 63 -3.39 2.38 15.30
N SER A 64 -2.65 2.99 14.36
CA SER A 64 -1.19 3.03 14.38
C SER A 64 -0.70 4.27 15.12
N GLY A 65 0.23 4.10 16.06
CA GLY A 65 0.87 5.21 16.77
C GLY A 65 1.83 6.02 15.89
N HIS A 66 2.26 5.45 14.75
CA HIS A 66 3.27 6.03 13.86
C HIS A 66 2.87 5.97 12.38
N GLY A 67 1.59 5.77 12.09
CA GLY A 67 1.08 5.64 10.72
C GLY A 67 0.94 6.99 10.02
N LYS A 68 1.30 7.05 8.75
CA LYS A 68 1.09 8.22 7.89
C LYS A 68 0.63 7.85 6.50
N VAL A 69 -0.39 8.55 6.01
CA VAL A 69 -0.73 8.58 4.59
C VAL A 69 -0.03 9.76 3.94
N LEU A 70 0.63 9.53 2.81
CA LEU A 70 1.19 10.56 1.95
C LEU A 70 0.48 10.54 0.61
N THR A 71 -0.05 11.67 0.22
CA THR A 71 -0.72 11.85 -1.06
C THR A 71 0.23 12.38 -2.12
N PHE A 72 0.02 11.95 -3.35
CA PHE A 72 0.72 12.49 -4.53
C PHE A 72 -0.30 12.75 -5.64
N GLU A 73 0.00 13.74 -6.47
CA GLU A 73 -0.65 13.95 -7.75
C GLU A 73 0.14 13.17 -8.82
N ALA A 74 -0.54 12.47 -9.74
CA ALA A 74 0.06 11.60 -10.77
C ALA A 74 1.24 12.27 -11.55
N ALA A 75 2.29 11.61 -12.07
CA ALA A 75 2.56 10.22 -12.45
C ALA A 75 4.06 9.84 -12.38
N ILE A 76 4.33 8.63 -11.86
CA ILE A 76 5.26 7.57 -12.30
C ILE A 76 6.80 7.80 -12.32
N ILE A 77 7.38 9.00 -12.17
CA ILE A 77 8.85 9.11 -11.93
C ILE A 77 9.13 9.64 -10.53
N TYR A 78 9.17 8.72 -9.56
CA TYR A 78 9.70 9.04 -8.24
C TYR A 78 11.21 9.12 -8.30
N THR A 79 11.77 10.25 -7.89
CA THR A 79 13.21 10.32 -7.67
C THR A 79 13.53 9.83 -6.26
N MET A 80 14.70 9.23 -6.08
CA MET A 80 15.17 8.81 -4.75
C MET A 80 15.23 9.97 -3.75
N SER A 81 15.23 11.22 -4.25
CA SER A 81 15.08 12.46 -3.48
C SER A 81 13.73 12.57 -2.77
N ASP A 82 12.64 12.24 -3.43
CA ASP A 82 11.28 12.36 -2.88
C ASP A 82 11.10 11.35 -1.75
N LEU A 83 11.57 10.11 -1.97
CA LEU A 83 11.62 9.08 -0.93
C LEU A 83 12.50 9.49 0.25
N LYS A 84 13.71 10.02 -0.02
CA LYS A 84 14.62 10.50 1.04
C LYS A 84 14.01 11.67 1.84
N LYS A 85 13.22 12.54 1.22
CA LYS A 85 12.51 13.62 1.90
C LYS A 85 11.46 13.05 2.87
N SER A 86 10.62 12.13 2.40
CA SER A 86 9.59 11.48 3.23
C SER A 86 10.19 10.65 4.38
N LEU A 87 11.28 9.91 4.12
CA LEU A 87 11.98 9.12 5.14
C LEU A 87 12.66 10.00 6.21
N ARG A 88 13.21 11.17 5.84
CA ARG A 88 13.75 12.13 6.82
C ARG A 88 12.66 12.70 7.72
N THR A 89 11.48 12.98 7.16
CA THR A 89 10.33 13.43 7.94
C THR A 89 9.95 12.36 8.97
N LEU A 90 9.86 11.08 8.57
CA LEU A 90 9.59 9.96 9.49
C LEU A 90 10.67 9.79 10.57
N GLY A 91 11.95 9.86 10.21
CA GLY A 91 13.06 9.71 11.16
C GLY A 91 13.06 10.77 12.27
N ASN A 92 12.49 11.95 12.00
CA ASN A 92 12.31 13.00 13.01
C ASN A 92 11.07 12.78 13.90
N LEU A 93 10.10 11.98 13.46
CA LEU A 93 8.89 11.66 14.21
C LEU A 93 9.07 10.46 15.14
N CYS A 94 9.89 9.47 14.77
CA CYS A 94 10.23 8.34 15.66
C CYS A 94 11.25 8.71 16.76
N LYS A 95 11.74 9.95 16.80
CA LYS A 95 12.66 10.46 17.83
C LYS A 95 11.96 11.21 18.97
N ARG A 96 10.63 11.28 18.97
CA ARG A 96 9.79 11.80 20.05
C ARG A 96 8.96 10.67 20.64
#